data_AF-A0A919R5Z6-F1
#
_entry.id   AF-A0A919R5Z6-F1
#
_cell.length_a   1.000
_cell.length_b   1.000
_cell.length_c   1.000
_cell.angle_alpha   90.00
_cell.angle_beta   90.00
_cell.angle_gamma   90.00
#
_symmetry.space_group_name_H-M   'P 1'
#
loop_
_entity.id
_entity.type
_entity.pdbx_description
1 polymer ?
#
loop_
_entity_poly.entity_id
_entity_poly.type
_entity_poly.pdbx_seq_one_letter_code
_entity_poly.pdbx_strand_id
1 'polypeptide(L)'
;MIFYAGVFALLGLTGVVVIGLAATDRIILSVRHRVFMQALHRAMAVFAVGFLITHVVLQIMRQRVTGADAVLPFAGSGFAVGLGTIAADLMILVAATGAFRAKFVGGRFPWMWRALHVTAYVSWPVAIVHGLTAGRSAADWVTLSYIASLIVVALGVLMRLIVTVAPKEGAPGMAVRAVNLGRKAEPIRVDDVFDEEFWTTLRKEVRR
;
A
#
# COMPACT_ATOMS: atom_id res chain seq x y z
N MET A 1 18.90 -14.48 -11.80
CA MET A 1 18.27 -14.27 -10.47
C MET A 1 19.15 -13.44 -9.53
N ILE A 2 20.42 -13.81 -9.30
CA ILE A 2 21.24 -13.30 -8.18
C ILE A 2 21.48 -11.78 -8.20
N PHE A 3 21.76 -11.20 -9.37
CA PHE A 3 21.99 -9.75 -9.50
C PHE A 3 20.69 -8.92 -9.54
N TYR A 4 19.54 -9.58 -9.67
CA TYR A 4 18.28 -8.95 -10.05
C TYR A 4 17.25 -8.96 -8.92
N ALA A 5 17.45 -9.81 -7.90
CA ALA A 5 16.55 -9.89 -6.75
C ALA A 5 16.30 -8.52 -6.08
N GLY A 6 17.35 -7.68 -5.96
CA GLY A 6 17.19 -6.33 -5.41
C GLY A 6 16.37 -5.40 -6.31
N VAL A 7 16.47 -5.54 -7.63
CA VAL A 7 15.67 -4.76 -8.58
C VAL A 7 14.20 -5.18 -8.54
N PHE A 8 13.93 -6.49 -8.45
CA PHE A 8 12.56 -7.00 -8.28
C PHE A 8 11.98 -6.60 -6.93
N ALA A 9 12.78 -6.56 -5.86
CA ALA A 9 12.35 -6.01 -4.56
C ALA A 9 11.96 -4.53 -4.69
N LEU A 10 12.76 -3.72 -5.40
CA LEU A 10 12.45 -2.30 -5.67
C LEU A 10 11.17 -2.15 -6.49
N LEU A 11 11.02 -2.90 -7.59
CA LEU A 11 9.80 -2.87 -8.42
C LEU A 11 8.56 -3.29 -7.62
N GLY A 12 8.71 -4.32 -6.79
CA GLY A 12 7.69 -4.75 -5.83
C GLY A 12 7.30 -3.62 -4.88
N LEU A 13 8.28 -3.01 -4.21
CA LEU A 13 8.07 -1.90 -3.27
C LEU A 13 7.42 -0.69 -3.95
N THR A 14 7.88 -0.31 -5.14
CA THR A 14 7.25 0.73 -5.97
C THR A 14 5.78 0.41 -6.23
N GLY A 15 5.48 -0.82 -6.67
CA GLY A 15 4.11 -1.27 -6.90
C GLY A 15 3.24 -1.18 -5.65
N VAL A 16 3.75 -1.64 -4.50
CA VAL A 16 3.05 -1.55 -3.21
C VAL A 16 2.69 -0.10 -2.87
N VAL A 17 3.63 0.83 -3.01
CA VAL A 17 3.41 2.26 -2.72
C VAL A 17 2.35 2.85 -3.65
N VAL A 18 2.47 2.62 -4.96
CA VAL A 18 1.56 3.19 -5.98
C VAL A 18 0.15 2.62 -5.84
N ILE A 19 0.03 1.30 -5.70
CA ILE A 19 -1.27 0.63 -5.50
C ILE A 19 -1.86 1.05 -4.15
N GLY A 20 -1.05 1.26 -3.11
CA GLY A 20 -1.49 1.78 -1.82
C GLY A 20 -2.08 3.19 -1.93
N LEU A 21 -1.46 4.06 -2.73
CA LEU A 21 -2.01 5.38 -3.08
C LEU A 21 -3.37 5.23 -3.78
N ALA A 22 -3.43 4.41 -4.83
CA ALA A 22 -4.64 4.21 -5.62
C ALA A 22 -5.79 3.60 -4.79
N ALA A 23 -5.49 2.61 -3.93
CA ALA A 23 -6.48 1.92 -3.12
C ALA A 23 -7.12 2.81 -2.04
N THR A 24 -6.58 4.01 -1.82
CA THR A 24 -7.12 5.02 -0.89
C THR A 24 -8.17 5.91 -1.55
N ASP A 25 -8.25 5.92 -2.89
CA ASP A 25 -9.23 6.72 -3.63
C ASP A 25 -10.66 6.16 -3.45
N ARG A 26 -11.57 7.03 -3.00
CA ARG A 26 -13.00 6.73 -2.80
C ARG A 26 -13.91 7.53 -3.72
N ILE A 27 -13.35 8.46 -4.49
CA ILE A 27 -14.07 9.39 -5.36
C ILE A 27 -14.25 8.74 -6.73
N ILE A 28 -13.21 8.08 -7.25
CA ILE A 28 -13.20 7.53 -8.61
C ILE A 28 -13.48 6.01 -8.63
N LEU A 29 -13.03 5.27 -7.61
CA LEU A 29 -13.09 3.80 -7.61
C LEU A 29 -14.40 3.25 -7.03
N SER A 30 -15.09 2.38 -7.78
CA SER A 30 -16.21 1.59 -7.26
C SER A 30 -15.75 0.58 -6.19
N VAL A 31 -16.68 0.09 -5.36
CA VAL A 31 -16.40 -0.86 -4.25
C VAL A 31 -15.58 -2.06 -4.73
N ARG A 32 -15.96 -2.66 -5.88
CA ARG A 32 -15.28 -3.83 -6.46
C ARG A 32 -13.82 -3.55 -6.78
N HIS A 33 -13.52 -2.42 -7.40
CA HIS A 33 -12.14 -2.04 -7.73
C HIS A 33 -11.30 -1.79 -6.48
N ARG A 34 -11.87 -1.23 -5.41
CA ARG A 34 -11.14 -1.04 -4.15
C ARG A 34 -10.76 -2.38 -3.51
N VAL A 35 -11.65 -3.37 -3.54
CA VAL A 35 -11.32 -4.73 -3.03
C VAL A 35 -10.21 -5.36 -3.86
N PHE A 36 -10.26 -5.24 -5.19
CA PHE A 36 -9.21 -5.71 -6.08
C PHE A 36 -7.87 -5.02 -5.80
N MET A 37 -7.83 -3.70 -5.69
CA MET A 37 -6.60 -2.94 -5.40
C MET A 37 -6.01 -3.30 -4.03
N GLN A 38 -6.85 -3.58 -3.02
CA GLN A 38 -6.39 -4.06 -1.72
C GLN A 38 -5.79 -5.48 -1.82
N ALA A 39 -6.35 -6.36 -2.64
CA ALA A 39 -5.78 -7.67 -2.91
C ALA A 39 -4.44 -7.57 -3.65
N LEU A 40 -4.37 -6.71 -4.68
CA LEU A 40 -3.15 -6.45 -5.44
C LEU A 40 -2.05 -5.82 -4.57
N HIS A 41 -2.40 -4.88 -3.69
CA HIS A 41 -1.47 -4.30 -2.72
C HIS A 41 -0.86 -5.38 -1.81
N ARG A 42 -1.68 -6.31 -1.29
CA ARG A 42 -1.18 -7.44 -0.48
C ARG A 42 -0.30 -8.39 -1.29
N ALA A 43 -0.70 -8.73 -2.51
CA ALA A 43 0.08 -9.59 -3.39
C ALA A 43 1.45 -8.98 -3.71
N MET A 44 1.48 -7.68 -4.04
CA MET A 44 2.71 -6.94 -4.29
C MET A 44 3.58 -6.81 -3.02
N ALA A 45 2.99 -6.71 -1.84
CA ALA A 45 3.73 -6.67 -0.58
C ALA A 45 4.44 -8.00 -0.32
N VAL A 46 3.75 -9.13 -0.52
CA VAL A 46 4.36 -10.46 -0.43
C VAL A 46 5.45 -10.64 -1.48
N PHE A 47 5.21 -10.23 -2.72
CA PHE A 47 6.19 -10.27 -3.81
C PHE A 47 7.46 -9.48 -3.43
N ALA A 48 7.29 -8.24 -2.99
CA ALA A 48 8.39 -7.37 -2.62
C ALA A 48 9.22 -7.96 -1.46
N VAL A 49 8.55 -8.44 -0.39
CA VAL A 49 9.23 -9.04 0.77
C VAL A 49 9.94 -10.34 0.38
N GLY A 50 9.35 -11.20 -0.45
CA GLY A 50 9.99 -12.43 -0.92
C GLY A 50 11.28 -12.15 -1.69
N PHE A 51 11.27 -11.14 -2.56
CA PHE A 51 12.47 -10.71 -3.28
C PHE A 51 13.50 -10.00 -2.39
N LEU A 52 13.07 -9.26 -1.37
CA LEU A 52 13.95 -8.68 -0.35
C LEU A 52 14.70 -9.78 0.41
N ILE A 53 13.98 -10.79 0.91
CA ILE A 53 14.59 -11.94 1.62
C ILE A 53 15.59 -12.64 0.71
N THR A 54 15.19 -12.93 -0.53
CA THR A 54 16.06 -13.55 -1.54
C THR A 54 17.30 -12.69 -1.78
N HIS A 55 17.16 -11.37 -1.90
CA HIS A 55 18.26 -10.46 -2.09
C HIS A 55 19.26 -10.52 -0.93
N VAL A 56 18.78 -10.38 0.31
CA VAL A 56 19.62 -10.38 1.52
C VAL A 56 20.35 -11.71 1.70
N VAL A 57 19.62 -12.83 1.59
CA VAL A 57 20.21 -14.19 1.71
C VAL A 57 21.33 -14.38 0.69
N LEU A 58 21.14 -13.96 -0.55
CA LEU A 58 22.16 -14.07 -1.59
C LEU A 58 23.38 -13.18 -1.32
N GLN A 59 23.24 -12.01 -0.68
CA GLN A 59 24.41 -11.20 -0.29
C GLN A 59 25.21 -11.87 0.83
N ILE A 60 24.53 -12.47 1.81
CA ILE A 60 25.17 -13.20 2.91
C ILE A 60 25.89 -14.45 2.38
N MET A 61 25.23 -15.25 1.54
CA MET A 61 25.83 -16.45 0.94
C MET A 61 27.08 -16.13 0.09
N ARG A 62 27.15 -14.92 -0.46
CA ARG A 62 28.31 -14.43 -1.22
C ARG A 62 29.36 -13.73 -0.37
N GLN A 63 29.18 -13.71 0.95
CA GLN A 63 30.07 -13.04 1.91
C GLN A 63 30.29 -11.55 1.58
N ARG A 64 29.30 -10.90 0.97
CA ARG A 64 29.35 -9.45 0.69
C ARG A 64 28.90 -8.62 1.88
N VAL A 65 28.07 -9.21 2.73
CA VAL A 65 27.58 -8.64 3.98
C VAL A 65 27.52 -9.75 5.02
N THR A 66 27.72 -9.42 6.28
CA THR A 66 27.51 -10.36 7.38
C THR A 66 26.02 -10.45 7.76
N GLY A 67 25.66 -11.46 8.55
CA GLY A 67 24.31 -11.52 9.12
C GLY A 67 24.00 -10.34 10.05
N ALA A 68 25.01 -9.77 10.71
CA ALA A 68 24.85 -8.57 11.54
C ALA A 68 24.57 -7.34 10.67
N ASP A 69 25.29 -7.16 9.56
CA ASP A 69 25.07 -6.04 8.64
C ASP A 69 23.65 -6.04 8.03
N ALA A 70 23.03 -7.21 7.93
CA ALA A 70 21.68 -7.35 7.39
C ALA A 70 20.56 -6.86 8.34
N VAL A 71 20.87 -6.64 9.62
CA VAL A 71 19.90 -6.25 10.67
C VAL A 71 20.31 -4.98 11.40
N LEU A 72 21.62 -4.74 11.55
CA LEU A 72 22.17 -3.59 12.24
C LEU A 72 22.81 -2.66 11.22
N PRO A 73 22.18 -1.51 10.91
CA PRO A 73 22.76 -0.58 9.94
C PRO A 73 24.08 -0.03 10.47
N PHE A 74 25.09 0.00 9.59
CA PHE A 74 26.43 0.54 9.89
C PHE A 74 27.22 -0.21 10.99
N ALA A 75 26.91 -1.48 11.27
CA ALA A 75 27.62 -2.32 12.25
C ALA A 75 29.07 -2.72 11.83
N GLY A 76 29.61 -2.11 10.79
CA GLY A 76 30.90 -2.44 10.17
C GLY A 76 30.88 -2.34 8.64
N SER A 77 29.68 -2.35 8.04
CA SER A 77 29.49 -2.19 6.60
C SER A 77 29.56 -0.74 6.11
N GLY A 78 29.94 -0.52 4.85
CA GLY A 78 29.95 0.80 4.22
C GLY A 78 28.56 1.45 4.06
N PHE A 79 28.54 2.76 3.78
CA PHE A 79 27.33 3.59 3.73
C PHE A 79 26.19 2.99 2.88
N ALA A 80 26.51 2.48 1.69
CA ALA A 80 25.52 1.87 0.80
C ALA A 80 24.83 0.69 1.48
N VAL A 81 25.55 -0.22 2.14
CA VAL A 81 24.97 -1.38 2.82
C VAL A 81 24.07 -0.93 3.97
N GLY A 82 24.51 0.02 4.80
CA GLY A 82 23.69 0.54 5.89
C GLY A 82 22.36 1.16 5.43
N LEU A 83 22.34 1.87 4.29
CA LEU A 83 21.08 2.31 3.68
C LEU A 83 20.19 1.14 3.25
N GLY A 84 20.78 0.08 2.71
CA GLY A 84 20.06 -1.14 2.35
C GLY A 84 19.40 -1.80 3.56
N THR A 85 20.11 -1.86 4.68
CA THR A 85 19.61 -2.37 5.96
C THR A 85 18.46 -1.52 6.48
N ILE A 86 18.61 -0.18 6.50
CA ILE A 86 17.51 0.73 6.88
C ILE A 86 16.28 0.52 6.00
N ALA A 87 16.47 0.44 4.67
CA ALA A 87 15.36 0.22 3.75
C ALA A 87 14.66 -1.12 4.01
N ALA A 88 15.44 -2.19 4.24
CA ALA A 88 14.95 -3.52 4.56
C ALA A 88 14.16 -3.54 5.88
N ASP A 89 14.70 -2.95 6.94
CA ASP A 89 14.05 -2.89 8.25
C ASP A 89 12.72 -2.13 8.18
N LEU A 90 12.70 -0.96 7.53
CA LEU A 90 11.47 -0.21 7.32
C LEU A 90 10.45 -1.00 6.50
N MET A 91 10.90 -1.72 5.48
CA MET A 91 10.01 -2.54 4.65
C MET A 91 9.41 -3.70 5.43
N ILE A 92 10.20 -4.40 6.24
CA ILE A 92 9.73 -5.47 7.14
C ILE A 92 8.79 -4.91 8.20
N LEU A 93 9.11 -3.76 8.80
CA LEU A 93 8.25 -3.07 9.76
C LEU A 93 6.87 -2.73 9.14
N VAL A 94 6.85 -2.17 7.95
CA VAL A 94 5.62 -1.81 7.22
C VAL A 94 4.81 -3.06 6.86
N ALA A 95 5.46 -4.13 6.40
CA ALA A 95 4.80 -5.39 6.08
C ALA A 95 4.18 -6.04 7.32
N ALA A 96 4.93 -6.10 8.42
CA ALA A 96 4.47 -6.65 9.69
C ALA A 96 3.30 -5.84 10.26
N THR A 97 3.42 -4.52 10.28
CA THR A 97 2.34 -3.63 10.77
C THR A 97 1.10 -3.71 9.89
N GLY A 98 1.25 -3.89 8.58
CA GLY A 98 0.16 -4.18 7.65
C GLY A 98 -0.55 -5.50 7.96
N ALA A 99 0.20 -6.58 8.19
CA ALA A 99 -0.34 -7.89 8.54
C ALA A 99 -1.08 -7.88 9.89
N PHE A 100 -0.54 -7.17 10.88
CA PHE A 100 -1.13 -7.06 12.22
C PHE A 100 -2.15 -5.92 12.37
N ARG A 101 -2.60 -5.30 11.26
CA ARG A 101 -3.53 -4.16 11.28
C ARG A 101 -4.75 -4.39 12.17
N ALA A 102 -5.35 -5.58 12.15
CA ALA A 102 -6.54 -5.90 12.95
C ALA A 102 -6.30 -5.70 14.45
N LYS A 103 -5.10 -6.01 14.95
CA LYS A 103 -4.73 -5.86 16.36
C LYS A 103 -4.58 -4.38 16.77
N PHE A 104 -4.16 -3.51 15.86
CA PHE A 104 -4.06 -2.07 16.13
C PHE A 104 -5.42 -1.38 16.10
N VAL A 105 -6.29 -1.75 15.16
CA VAL A 105 -7.62 -1.11 15.00
C VAL A 105 -8.52 -1.39 16.21
N GLY A 106 -8.45 -2.58 16.79
CA GLY A 106 -9.17 -2.92 18.04
C GLY A 106 -8.40 -2.58 19.33
N GLY A 107 -7.19 -2.01 19.23
CA GLY A 107 -6.29 -1.79 20.35
C GLY A 107 -6.31 -0.35 20.91
N ARG A 108 -5.46 -0.10 21.91
CA ARG A 108 -5.35 1.20 22.61
C ARG A 108 -4.85 2.36 21.74
N PHE A 109 -4.07 2.07 20.69
CA PHE A 109 -3.45 3.09 19.83
C PHE A 109 -3.68 2.82 18.34
N PRO A 110 -4.90 3.08 17.81
CA PRO A 110 -5.24 2.81 16.42
C PRO A 110 -4.48 3.70 15.41
N TRP A 111 -3.96 4.85 15.86
CA TRP A 111 -3.13 5.75 15.05
C TRP A 111 -1.72 5.20 14.81
N MET A 112 -1.22 4.32 15.69
CA MET A 112 0.15 3.80 15.62
C MET A 112 0.36 2.96 14.37
N TRP A 113 -0.66 2.19 13.95
CA TRP A 113 -0.63 1.49 12.67
C TRP A 113 -0.36 2.45 11.50
N ARG A 114 -1.04 3.60 11.45
CA ARG A 114 -0.82 4.60 10.39
C ARG A 114 0.56 5.21 10.46
N ALA A 115 1.00 5.58 11.66
CA ALA A 115 2.32 6.19 11.87
C ALA A 115 3.46 5.24 11.47
N LEU A 116 3.32 3.95 11.73
CA LEU A 116 4.33 2.97 11.30
C LEU A 116 4.21 2.68 9.80
N HIS A 117 3.00 2.54 9.27
CA HIS A 117 2.80 2.21 7.86
C HIS A 117 3.23 3.33 6.91
N VAL A 118 3.17 4.60 7.33
CA VAL A 118 3.66 5.75 6.53
C VAL A 118 5.18 5.71 6.31
N THR A 119 5.93 4.96 7.13
CA THR A 119 7.38 4.81 6.93
C THR A 119 7.73 4.09 5.63
N ALA A 120 6.76 3.45 4.97
CA ALA A 120 6.91 2.93 3.61
C ALA A 120 7.40 4.00 2.61
N TYR A 121 6.94 5.24 2.78
CA TYR A 121 7.34 6.38 1.95
C TYR A 121 8.80 6.81 2.20
N VAL A 122 9.39 6.42 3.32
CA VAL A 122 10.81 6.63 3.63
C VAL A 122 11.65 5.42 3.19
N SER A 123 11.13 4.20 3.35
CA SER A 123 11.78 2.97 2.87
C SER A 123 12.08 3.03 1.37
N TRP A 124 11.12 3.48 0.56
CA TRP A 124 11.26 3.55 -0.91
C TRP A 124 12.42 4.42 -1.42
N PRO A 125 12.53 5.72 -1.05
CA PRO A 125 13.65 6.54 -1.51
C PRO A 125 15.00 6.05 -0.96
N VAL A 126 15.04 5.52 0.27
CA VAL A 126 16.27 4.94 0.84
C VAL A 126 16.71 3.71 0.03
N ALA A 127 15.78 2.85 -0.39
CA ALA A 127 16.08 1.69 -1.24
C ALA A 127 16.64 2.10 -2.61
N ILE A 128 16.14 3.20 -3.19
CA ILE A 128 16.69 3.76 -4.44
C ILE A 128 18.13 4.20 -4.24
N VAL A 129 18.39 5.03 -3.22
CA VAL A 129 19.75 5.54 -2.94
C VAL A 129 20.71 4.39 -2.65
N HIS A 130 20.30 3.39 -1.86
CA HIS A 130 21.07 2.16 -1.64
C HIS A 130 21.47 1.51 -2.97
N GLY A 131 20.49 1.23 -3.84
CA GLY A 131 20.78 0.51 -5.08
C GLY A 131 21.59 1.32 -6.10
N LEU A 132 21.50 2.65 -6.10
CA LEU A 132 22.34 3.53 -6.92
C LEU A 132 23.78 3.62 -6.38
N THR A 133 23.95 3.63 -5.06
CA THR A 133 25.26 3.76 -4.40
C THR A 133 25.99 2.43 -4.21
N ALA A 134 25.32 1.29 -4.47
CA ALA A 134 25.90 -0.05 -4.35
C ALA A 134 27.05 -0.36 -5.35
N GLY A 135 27.45 0.60 -6.19
CA GLY A 135 28.74 0.59 -6.90
C GLY A 135 28.87 -0.37 -8.08
N ARG A 136 27.75 -0.90 -8.61
CA ARG A 136 27.77 -1.78 -9.79
C ARG A 136 27.43 -1.03 -11.07
N SER A 137 28.04 -1.42 -12.19
CA SER A 137 27.53 -1.06 -13.51
C SER A 137 26.12 -1.66 -13.69
N ALA A 138 25.15 -0.79 -13.94
CA ALA A 138 23.78 -1.19 -14.17
C ALA A 138 23.62 -1.62 -15.64
N ALA A 139 22.94 -2.74 -15.87
CA ALA A 139 22.44 -3.06 -17.21
C ALA A 139 21.34 -2.06 -17.59
N ASP A 140 21.16 -1.77 -18.87
CA ASP A 140 20.24 -0.73 -19.35
C ASP A 140 18.81 -0.91 -18.83
N TRP A 141 18.31 -2.15 -18.78
CA TRP A 141 16.98 -2.45 -18.27
C TRP A 141 16.84 -2.15 -16.76
N VAL A 142 17.92 -2.23 -15.98
CA VAL A 142 17.93 -1.85 -14.56
C VAL A 142 17.75 -0.34 -14.47
N THR A 143 18.54 0.42 -15.23
CA THR A 143 18.40 1.88 -15.30
C THR A 143 16.98 2.28 -15.70
N LEU A 144 16.42 1.62 -16.72
CA LEU A 144 15.04 1.83 -17.14
C LEU A 144 14.03 1.52 -16.02
N SER A 145 14.26 0.46 -15.24
CA SER A 145 13.41 0.09 -14.09
C SER A 145 13.42 1.14 -12.98
N TYR A 146 14.57 1.77 -12.72
CA TYR A 146 14.68 2.88 -11.77
C TYR A 146 13.91 4.11 -12.28
N ILE A 147 14.12 4.49 -13.54
CA ILE A 147 13.42 5.62 -14.17
C ILE A 147 11.90 5.38 -14.16
N ALA A 148 11.46 4.20 -14.58
CA ALA A 148 10.05 3.81 -14.57
C ALA A 148 9.46 3.89 -13.16
N SER A 149 10.20 3.43 -12.14
CA SER A 149 9.75 3.51 -10.74
C SER A 149 9.53 4.95 -10.29
N LEU A 150 10.47 5.85 -10.61
CA LEU A 150 10.35 7.27 -10.29
C LEU A 150 9.14 7.90 -10.99
N ILE A 151 8.96 7.63 -12.29
CA ILE A 151 7.85 8.17 -13.09
C ILE A 151 6.51 7.70 -12.52
N VAL A 152 6.34 6.40 -12.28
CA VAL A 152 5.06 5.85 -11.82
C VAL A 152 4.69 6.39 -10.43
N VAL A 153 5.66 6.57 -9.53
CA VAL A 153 5.41 7.19 -8.22
C VAL A 153 5.07 8.67 -8.36
N ALA A 154 5.79 9.42 -9.20
CA ALA A 154 5.49 10.83 -9.46
C ALA A 154 4.08 11.03 -10.01
N LEU A 155 3.67 10.20 -10.99
CA LEU A 155 2.31 10.20 -11.53
C LEU A 155 1.27 9.85 -10.46
N GLY A 156 1.53 8.82 -9.64
CA GLY A 156 0.64 8.43 -8.55
C GLY A 156 0.43 9.55 -7.52
N VAL A 157 1.51 10.23 -7.13
CA VAL A 157 1.45 11.39 -6.22
C VAL A 157 0.70 12.55 -6.86
N LEU A 158 0.99 12.88 -8.12
CA LEU A 158 0.32 13.97 -8.84
C LEU A 158 -1.19 13.73 -8.95
N MET A 159 -1.61 12.52 -9.35
CA MET A 159 -3.02 12.14 -9.40
C MET A 159 -3.68 12.29 -8.04
N ARG A 160 -3.02 11.87 -6.97
CA ARG A 160 -3.54 12.02 -5.62
C ARG A 160 -3.71 13.48 -5.22
N LEU A 161 -2.73 14.34 -5.53
CA LEU A 161 -2.83 15.78 -5.26
C LEU A 161 -4.02 16.41 -5.98
N ILE A 162 -4.19 16.11 -7.28
CA ILE A 162 -5.31 16.59 -8.10
C ILE A 162 -6.65 16.16 -7.48
N VAL A 163 -6.81 14.88 -7.13
CA VAL A 163 -8.05 14.34 -6.55
C VAL A 163 -8.34 14.92 -5.15
N THR A 164 -7.31 15.22 -4.35
CA THR A 164 -7.50 15.81 -3.01
C THR A 164 -7.81 17.30 -3.03
N VAL A 165 -7.37 18.03 -4.06
CA VAL A 165 -7.55 19.49 -4.19
C VAL A 165 -8.78 19.85 -5.04
N ALA A 166 -9.32 18.91 -5.83
CA ALA A 166 -10.53 19.12 -6.61
C ALA A 166 -11.69 19.62 -5.71
N PRO A 167 -12.28 20.80 -6.00
CA PRO A 167 -13.42 21.32 -5.27
C PRO A 167 -14.55 20.28 -5.25
N LYS A 168 -15.17 20.09 -4.09
CA LYS A 168 -16.42 19.32 -3.99
C LYS A 168 -17.53 20.12 -4.65
N GLU A 169 -17.65 20.05 -5.97
CA GLU A 169 -18.81 20.59 -6.66
C GLU A 169 -20.04 19.78 -6.24
N GLY A 170 -20.96 20.45 -5.53
CA GLY A 170 -22.28 19.93 -5.17
C GLY A 170 -22.26 18.92 -4.02
N ALA A 171 -22.13 19.38 -2.78
CA ALA A 171 -22.54 18.60 -1.61
C ALA A 171 -24.05 18.85 -1.32
N PRO A 172 -25.00 17.99 -1.78
CA PRO A 172 -26.39 18.02 -1.31
C PRO A 172 -26.53 17.65 0.18
N GLY A 173 -25.42 17.34 0.86
CA GLY A 173 -25.36 16.86 2.24
C GLY A 173 -25.81 17.86 3.30
N MET A 174 -25.91 19.16 3.01
CA MET A 174 -26.46 20.13 3.99
C MET A 174 -27.99 20.11 3.99
N ALA A 175 -28.63 19.98 2.82
CA ALA A 175 -30.08 19.89 2.70
C ALA A 175 -30.63 18.56 3.24
N VAL A 176 -29.97 17.43 2.96
CA VAL A 176 -30.38 16.10 3.44
C VAL A 176 -30.23 15.95 4.97
N ARG A 177 -29.26 16.64 5.58
CA ARG A 177 -29.10 16.65 7.06
C ARG A 177 -30.17 17.49 7.74
N ALA A 178 -30.53 18.63 7.16
CA ALA A 178 -31.58 19.50 7.69
C ALA A 178 -32.96 18.81 7.61
N VAL A 179 -33.25 18.08 6.54
CA VAL A 179 -34.49 17.29 6.39
C VAL A 179 -34.60 16.18 7.44
N ASN A 180 -33.49 15.53 7.80
CA ASN A 180 -33.50 14.43 8.78
C ASN A 180 -33.50 14.89 10.25
N LEU A 181 -33.10 16.12 10.55
CA LEU A 181 -33.11 16.66 11.92
C LEU A 181 -34.52 16.93 12.46
N GLY A 182 -35.54 17.00 11.59
CA GLY A 182 -36.94 17.20 11.97
C GLY A 182 -37.80 15.93 12.01
N ARG A 183 -37.32 14.80 11.48
CA ARG A 183 -38.07 13.54 11.45
C ARG A 183 -37.73 12.77 12.72
N LYS A 184 -38.70 12.63 13.65
CA LYS A 184 -38.58 11.68 14.75
C LYS A 184 -38.25 10.31 14.14
N ALA A 185 -37.15 9.70 14.58
CA ALA A 185 -36.74 8.38 14.14
C ALA A 185 -37.77 7.37 14.66
N GLU A 186 -38.79 7.11 13.86
CA GLU A 186 -39.69 6.00 14.07
C GLU A 186 -38.87 4.72 13.83
N PRO A 187 -38.89 3.75 14.76
CA PRO A 187 -38.12 2.52 14.60
C PRO A 187 -38.62 1.80 13.34
N ILE A 188 -37.73 1.66 12.35
CA ILE A 188 -37.98 0.89 11.14
C ILE A 188 -38.34 -0.53 11.58
N ARG A 189 -39.58 -0.94 11.37
CA ARG A 189 -39.99 -2.29 11.71
C ARG A 189 -39.65 -3.21 10.54
N VAL A 190 -39.30 -4.45 10.86
CA VAL A 190 -38.78 -5.43 9.90
C VAL A 190 -39.85 -5.82 8.86
N ASP A 191 -41.13 -5.73 9.23
CA ASP A 191 -42.30 -5.92 8.37
C ASP A 191 -42.43 -4.85 7.29
N ASP A 192 -42.00 -3.60 7.54
CA ASP A 192 -42.00 -2.54 6.52
C ASP A 192 -40.94 -2.76 5.43
N VAL A 193 -39.88 -3.52 5.76
CA VAL A 193 -38.77 -3.82 4.83
C VAL A 193 -39.11 -5.02 3.94
N PHE A 194 -39.93 -5.94 4.44
CA PHE A 194 -40.34 -7.17 3.76
C PHE A 194 -41.83 -7.14 3.42
N ASP A 195 -42.26 -6.04 2.80
CA ASP A 195 -43.64 -5.87 2.38
C ASP A 195 -44.00 -6.79 1.19
N GLU A 196 -45.29 -6.82 0.83
CA GLU A 196 -45.78 -7.60 -0.30
C GLU A 196 -45.14 -7.19 -1.63
N GLU A 197 -44.67 -5.94 -1.75
CA GLU A 197 -44.00 -5.43 -2.95
C GLU A 197 -42.61 -6.08 -3.12
N PHE A 198 -41.85 -6.22 -2.03
CA PHE A 198 -40.60 -6.96 -2.01
C PHE A 198 -40.79 -8.41 -2.47
N TRP A 199 -41.78 -9.12 -1.92
CA TRP A 199 -42.04 -10.53 -2.27
C TRP A 199 -42.57 -10.71 -3.69
N THR A 200 -43.34 -9.76 -4.22
CA THR A 200 -43.80 -9.81 -5.62
C THR A 200 -42.65 -9.55 -6.60
N THR A 201 -41.71 -8.67 -6.25
CA THR A 201 -40.50 -8.41 -7.04
C THR A 201 -39.58 -9.64 -7.06
N LEU A 202 -39.33 -10.23 -5.89
CA LEU A 202 -38.49 -11.43 -5.76
C LEU A 202 -39.05 -12.62 -6.57
N ARG A 203 -40.38 -12.81 -6.53
CA ARG A 203 -41.06 -13.87 -7.31
C ARG A 203 -40.93 -13.67 -8.82
N LYS A 204 -40.83 -12.43 -9.30
CA LYS A 204 -40.62 -12.13 -10.73
C LYS A 204 -39.17 -12.39 -11.16
N GLU A 205 -38.21 -12.15 -10.29
CA GLU A 205 -36.78 -12.31 -10.59
C GLU A 205 -36.34 -13.79 -10.60
N VAL A 206 -36.86 -14.61 -9.69
CA VAL A 206 -36.59 -16.07 -9.64
C VAL A 206 -37.19 -16.84 -10.83
N ARG A 207 -38.17 -16.26 -11.53
CA ARG A 207 -38.82 -16.87 -12.70
C ARG A 207 -38.17 -16.50 -14.04
N ARG A 208 -37.10 -15.69 -14.04
CA ARG A 208 -36.28 -15.36 -15.21
C ARG A 208 -35.00 -16.18 -15.23
#